data_AF-Q6S3D2-F1
#
_entry.id   AF-Q6S3D2-F1
#
_cell.length_a   1.000
_cell.length_b   1.000
_cell.length_c   1.000
_cell.angle_alpha   90.00
_cell.angle_beta   90.00
_cell.angle_gamma   90.00
#
_symmetry.space_group_name_H-M   'P 1'
#
loop_
_entity.id
_entity.type
_entity.pdbx_description
1 polymer ?
#
loop_
_entity_poly.entity_id
_entity_poly.type
_entity_poly.pdbx_seq_one_letter_code
_entity_poly.pdbx_strand_id
1 'polypeptide(L)'
;EDGMKIQGYNGSQLWDASFAVQAIISTNLINEYGSTLRKAHTFIKNSQVSEDCPGNLDFWYRHISKGAWPFSTADHGWPISDCASEGLKAVLLLSKLPSDIVGEPIESKQLYDAVNVVLSLQNGDGGFATYELTRSYAWLEFINP
;
A
#
# COMPACT_ATOMS: atom_id res chain seq x y z
N GLU A 1 -30.92 10.91 -10.74
CA GLU A 1 -29.45 10.90 -10.81
C GLU A 1 -28.91 11.44 -9.50
N ASP A 2 -27.92 10.79 -8.93
CA ASP A 2 -27.32 11.15 -7.64
C ASP A 2 -26.01 11.95 -7.77
N GLY A 3 -25.65 12.34 -9.00
CA GLY A 3 -24.81 13.50 -9.31
C GLY A 3 -23.35 13.44 -8.82
N MET A 4 -22.70 14.60 -8.87
CA MET A 4 -21.32 14.79 -8.40
C MET A 4 -21.28 14.74 -6.86
N LYS A 5 -20.31 14.00 -6.32
CA LYS A 5 -20.08 13.87 -4.88
C LYS A 5 -18.61 14.12 -4.56
N ILE A 6 -18.36 14.57 -3.33
CA ILE A 6 -17.00 14.67 -2.77
C ILE A 6 -16.66 13.31 -2.18
N GLN A 7 -15.45 12.82 -2.49
CA GLN A 7 -14.93 11.56 -1.96
C GLN A 7 -14.33 11.77 -0.57
N GLY A 8 -14.40 10.76 0.30
CA GLY A 8 -13.79 10.80 1.64
C GLY A 8 -12.26 10.78 1.63
N TYR A 9 -11.67 10.46 0.47
CA TYR A 9 -10.24 10.50 0.18
C TYR A 9 -10.06 10.92 -1.29
N ASN A 10 -8.84 11.11 -1.78
CA ASN A 10 -8.62 11.36 -3.22
C ASN A 10 -8.90 10.13 -4.12
N GLY A 11 -9.31 9.01 -3.51
CA GLY A 11 -9.75 7.76 -4.14
C GLY A 11 -9.29 6.54 -3.32
N SER A 12 -9.57 5.35 -3.84
CA SER A 12 -9.19 4.05 -3.27
C SER A 12 -8.34 3.23 -4.25
N GLN A 13 -7.63 3.90 -5.17
CA GLN A 13 -7.08 3.30 -6.37
C GLN A 13 -6.13 2.14 -6.08
N LEU A 14 -5.18 2.31 -5.15
CA LEU A 14 -4.24 1.26 -4.82
C LEU A 14 -4.89 0.13 -4.04
N TRP A 15 -5.73 0.47 -3.06
CA TRP A 15 -6.46 -0.51 -2.26
C TRP A 15 -7.25 -1.47 -3.15
N ASP A 16 -8.06 -0.91 -4.05
CA ASP A 16 -8.91 -1.68 -4.96
C ASP A 16 -8.07 -2.47 -5.97
N ALA A 17 -7.00 -1.88 -6.52
CA ALA A 17 -6.12 -2.57 -7.46
C ALA A 17 -5.41 -3.77 -6.80
N SER A 18 -4.92 -3.62 -5.57
CA SER A 18 -4.22 -4.67 -4.84
C SER A 18 -5.15 -5.85 -4.53
N PHE A 19 -6.39 -5.58 -4.10
CA PHE A 19 -7.39 -6.64 -3.91
C PHE A 19 -7.86 -7.28 -5.20
N ALA A 20 -8.06 -6.49 -6.27
CA ALA A 20 -8.47 -7.02 -7.56
C ALA A 20 -7.41 -7.99 -8.13
N VAL A 21 -6.12 -7.65 -8.02
CA VAL A 21 -5.02 -8.55 -8.40
C VAL A 21 -5.09 -9.86 -7.62
N GLN A 22 -5.21 -9.79 -6.30
CA GLN A 22 -5.31 -10.99 -5.46
C GLN A 22 -6.52 -11.86 -5.81
N ALA A 23 -7.67 -11.23 -6.04
CA ALA A 23 -8.90 -11.91 -6.42
C ALA A 23 -8.73 -12.63 -7.77
N ILE A 24 -8.23 -11.94 -8.81
CA ILE A 24 -8.01 -12.53 -10.14
C ILE A 24 -7.01 -13.68 -10.08
N ILE A 25 -5.90 -13.54 -9.34
CA ILE A 25 -4.93 -14.63 -9.20
C ILE A 25 -5.57 -15.85 -8.51
N SER A 26 -6.45 -15.62 -7.54
CA SER A 26 -7.13 -16.69 -6.79
C SER A 26 -8.14 -17.49 -7.63
N THR A 27 -8.63 -16.95 -8.76
CA THR A 27 -9.54 -17.68 -9.66
C THR A 27 -8.83 -18.61 -10.64
N ASN A 28 -7.49 -18.54 -10.74
CA ASN A 28 -6.67 -19.20 -11.75
C ASN A 28 -6.98 -18.78 -13.21
N LEU A 29 -7.67 -17.65 -13.43
CA LEU A 29 -7.99 -17.12 -14.76
C LEU A 29 -6.89 -16.19 -15.33
N ILE A 30 -5.64 -16.44 -14.96
CA ILE A 30 -4.50 -15.57 -15.29
C ILE A 30 -4.36 -15.36 -16.81
N ASN A 31 -4.60 -16.39 -17.61
CA ASN A 31 -4.50 -16.31 -19.08
C ASN A 31 -5.56 -15.40 -19.71
N GLU A 32 -6.74 -15.28 -19.08
CA GLU A 32 -7.82 -14.40 -19.54
C GLU A 32 -7.55 -12.94 -19.17
N TYR A 33 -6.91 -12.72 -18.01
CA TYR A 33 -6.68 -11.39 -17.44
C TYR A 33 -5.23 -10.91 -17.55
N GLY A 34 -4.36 -11.58 -18.31
CA GLY A 34 -2.92 -11.28 -18.36
C GLY A 34 -2.60 -9.81 -18.67
N SER A 35 -3.30 -9.21 -19.64
CA SER A 35 -3.11 -7.79 -19.97
C SER A 35 -3.57 -6.84 -18.85
N THR A 36 -4.63 -7.20 -18.13
CA THR A 36 -5.13 -6.45 -16.97
C THR A 36 -4.15 -6.57 -15.80
N LEU A 37 -3.68 -7.79 -15.50
CA LEU A 37 -2.70 -8.04 -14.45
C LEU A 37 -1.37 -7.32 -14.71
N ARG A 38 -0.91 -7.28 -15.97
CA ARG A 38 0.27 -6.49 -16.37
C ARG A 38 0.10 -5.00 -16.08
N LYS A 39 -1.04 -4.42 -16.45
CA LYS A 39 -1.34 -3.01 -16.19
C LYS A 39 -1.43 -2.73 -14.69
N ALA A 40 -2.09 -3.62 -13.94
CA ALA A 40 -2.18 -3.53 -12.49
C ALA A 40 -0.80 -3.63 -11.83
N HIS A 41 0.06 -4.54 -12.28
CA HIS A 41 1.43 -4.67 -11.80
C HIS A 41 2.22 -3.38 -12.02
N THR A 42 2.18 -2.80 -13.23
CA THR A 42 2.81 -1.51 -13.51
C THR A 42 2.24 -0.39 -12.63
N PHE A 43 0.92 -0.34 -12.46
CA PHE A 43 0.28 0.65 -11.61
C PHE A 43 0.73 0.55 -10.15
N ILE A 44 0.73 -0.66 -9.57
CA ILE A 44 1.16 -0.89 -8.19
C ILE A 44 2.63 -0.54 -8.02
N LYS A 45 3.52 -0.94 -8.96
CA LYS A 45 4.94 -0.55 -8.96
C LYS A 45 5.11 0.97 -8.94
N ASN A 46 4.41 1.68 -9.82
CA ASN A 46 4.49 3.14 -9.92
C ASN A 46 3.81 3.86 -8.73
N SER A 47 3.00 3.15 -7.95
CA SER A 47 2.32 3.69 -6.77
C SER A 47 3.13 3.52 -5.49
N GLN A 48 4.28 2.82 -5.53
CA GLN A 48 5.16 2.69 -4.39
C GLN A 48 5.83 4.04 -4.09
N VAL A 49 5.84 4.44 -2.83
CA VAL A 49 6.50 5.66 -2.37
C VAL A 49 8.01 5.47 -2.48
N SER A 50 8.67 6.27 -3.32
CA SER A 50 10.09 6.12 -3.61
C SER A 50 11.02 6.71 -2.55
N GLU A 51 10.58 7.74 -1.84
CA GLU A 51 11.36 8.46 -0.83
C GLU A 51 10.47 8.91 0.33
N ASP A 52 11.05 9.10 1.50
CA ASP A 52 10.36 9.71 2.64
C ASP A 52 9.99 11.17 2.35
N CYS A 53 9.02 11.71 3.10
CA CYS A 53 8.68 13.12 2.92
C CYS A 53 9.89 14.02 3.23
N PRO A 54 10.11 15.10 2.46
CA PRO A 54 11.27 15.97 2.66
C PRO A 54 11.36 16.56 4.06
N GLY A 55 12.58 16.69 4.59
CA GLY A 55 12.85 17.31 5.88
C GLY A 55 13.00 16.31 7.01
N ASN A 56 12.78 16.78 8.24
CA ASN A 56 12.89 15.96 9.44
C ASN A 56 11.51 15.35 9.77
N LEU A 57 11.41 14.02 9.68
CA LEU A 57 10.16 13.29 9.94
C LEU A 57 9.66 13.50 11.37
N ASP A 58 10.55 13.41 12.36
CA ASP A 58 10.21 13.57 13.79
C ASP A 58 9.66 14.96 14.08
N PHE A 59 10.23 16.00 13.45
CA PHE A 59 9.76 17.37 13.61
C PHE A 59 8.32 17.54 13.13
N TRP A 60 7.92 16.81 12.08
CA TRP A 60 6.56 16.83 11.54
C TRP A 60 5.68 15.67 12.02
N TYR A 61 6.16 14.89 12.99
CA TYR A 61 5.48 13.70 13.53
C TYR A 61 5.11 12.67 12.47
N ARG A 62 5.95 12.48 11.44
CA ARG A 62 5.71 11.53 10.35
C ARG A 62 6.42 10.21 10.62
N HIS A 63 5.74 9.10 10.31
CA HIS A 63 6.39 7.79 10.19
C HIS A 63 7.14 7.65 8.86
N ILE A 64 8.09 6.71 8.78
CA ILE A 64 8.78 6.39 7.51
C ILE A 64 7.78 5.90 6.46
N SER A 65 8.02 6.26 5.20
CA SER A 65 7.15 5.94 4.07
C SER A 65 7.86 5.35 2.87
N LYS A 66 9.19 5.48 2.77
CA LYS A 66 9.96 4.92 1.66
C LYS A 66 9.75 3.41 1.51
N GLY A 67 9.28 3.00 0.34
CA GLY A 67 8.98 1.62 0.00
C GLY A 67 7.55 1.18 0.32
N ALA A 68 6.77 1.97 1.04
CA ALA A 68 5.39 1.65 1.34
C ALA A 68 4.41 2.13 0.26
N TRP A 69 3.14 1.79 0.48
CA TRP A 69 2.05 2.02 -0.45
C TRP A 69 0.91 2.78 0.25
N PRO A 70 0.40 3.87 -0.34
CA PRO A 70 -0.71 4.64 0.20
C PRO A 70 -2.06 4.03 -0.19
N PHE A 71 -3.15 4.38 0.49
CA PHE A 71 -4.51 3.90 0.12
C PHE A 71 -4.91 4.22 -1.33
N SER A 72 -4.46 5.36 -1.84
CA SER A 72 -4.87 5.92 -3.13
C SER A 72 -3.75 5.93 -4.17
N THR A 73 -2.93 6.99 -4.17
CA THR A 73 -1.94 7.31 -5.21
C THR A 73 -0.60 7.67 -4.59
N ALA A 74 0.49 7.49 -5.34
CA ALA A 74 1.84 7.88 -4.90
C ALA A 74 1.93 9.35 -4.47
N ASP A 75 1.26 10.26 -5.17
CA ASP A 75 1.23 11.69 -4.83
C ASP A 75 0.59 11.98 -3.47
N HIS A 76 -0.31 11.11 -3.00
CA HIS A 76 -0.80 11.22 -1.63
C HIS A 76 0.34 10.94 -0.66
N GLY A 77 1.11 9.87 -0.88
CA GLY A 77 2.39 9.65 -0.19
C GLY A 77 2.31 9.34 1.30
N TRP A 78 1.10 9.17 1.86
CA TRP A 78 0.90 8.70 3.24
C TRP A 78 0.70 7.19 3.26
N PRO A 79 1.68 6.42 3.76
CA PRO A 79 1.58 4.97 3.83
C PRO A 79 0.58 4.56 4.90
N ILE A 80 -0.06 3.42 4.69
CA ILE A 80 -0.93 2.76 5.68
C ILE A 80 -0.45 1.32 5.82
N SER A 81 -0.39 0.78 7.03
CA SER A 81 0.14 -0.56 7.31
C SER A 81 -0.51 -1.66 6.47
N ASP A 82 -1.83 -1.63 6.35
CA ASP A 82 -2.61 -2.58 5.55
C ASP A 82 -2.38 -2.37 4.05
N CYS A 83 -2.40 -1.14 3.56
CA CYS A 83 -2.14 -0.80 2.15
C CYS A 83 -0.72 -1.20 1.73
N ALA A 84 0.26 -0.96 2.60
CA ALA A 84 1.64 -1.42 2.44
C ALA A 84 1.72 -2.94 2.34
N SER A 85 1.02 -3.64 3.22
CA SER A 85 1.00 -5.11 3.25
C SER A 85 0.29 -5.71 2.05
N GLU A 86 -0.86 -5.18 1.65
CA GLU A 86 -1.63 -5.68 0.51
C GLU A 86 -0.97 -5.35 -0.84
N GLY A 87 -0.36 -4.16 -0.96
CA GLY A 87 0.48 -3.81 -2.10
C GLY A 87 1.68 -4.75 -2.23
N LEU A 88 2.40 -4.99 -1.12
CA LEU A 88 3.52 -5.93 -1.05
C LEU A 88 3.10 -7.35 -1.43
N LYS A 89 1.97 -7.83 -0.89
CA LYS A 89 1.44 -9.15 -1.18
C LYS A 89 1.04 -9.29 -2.65
N ALA A 90 0.40 -8.28 -3.24
CA ALA A 90 0.03 -8.27 -4.64
C ALA A 90 1.25 -8.39 -5.56
N VAL A 91 2.32 -7.59 -5.34
CA VAL A 91 3.54 -7.68 -6.17
C VAL A 91 4.29 -9.00 -5.98
N LEU A 92 4.28 -9.58 -4.77
CA LEU A 92 4.87 -10.90 -4.50
C LEU A 92 4.08 -12.06 -5.14
N LEU A 93 2.77 -11.91 -5.30
CA LEU A 93 1.96 -12.89 -6.03
C LEU A 93 2.18 -12.77 -7.54
N LEU A 94 2.23 -11.54 -8.07
CA LEU A 94 2.51 -11.27 -9.47
C LEU A 94 3.92 -11.74 -9.87
N SER A 95 4.92 -11.62 -9.00
CA SER A 95 6.29 -12.07 -9.29
C SER A 95 6.44 -13.59 -9.44
N LYS A 96 5.45 -14.37 -8.99
CA LYS A 96 5.39 -15.84 -9.19
C LYS A 96 4.83 -16.23 -10.56
N LEU A 97 4.27 -15.28 -11.31
CA LEU A 97 3.70 -15.50 -12.63
C LEU A 97 4.75 -15.24 -13.72
N PRO A 98 4.58 -15.81 -14.92
CA PRO A 98 5.48 -15.56 -16.05
C PRO A 98 5.56 -14.08 -16.43
N SER A 99 6.77 -13.53 -16.58
CA SER A 99 6.98 -12.10 -16.84
C SER A 99 6.56 -11.67 -18.25
N ASP A 100 6.45 -12.61 -19.19
CA ASP A 100 5.84 -12.43 -20.51
C ASP A 100 4.30 -12.24 -20.42
N ILE A 101 3.68 -12.58 -19.30
CA ILE A 101 2.27 -12.29 -19.02
C ILE A 101 2.13 -10.99 -18.23
N VAL A 102 2.78 -10.88 -17.06
CA VAL A 102 2.52 -9.79 -16.09
C VAL A 102 3.61 -8.72 -16.00
N GLY A 103 4.69 -8.85 -16.77
CA GLY A 103 5.84 -7.95 -16.74
C GLY A 103 6.87 -8.30 -15.68
N GLU A 104 8.00 -7.60 -15.71
CA GLU A 104 9.11 -7.85 -14.81
C GLU A 104 8.75 -7.53 -13.35
N PRO A 105 9.17 -8.38 -12.39
CA PRO A 105 9.03 -8.13 -10.97
C PRO A 105 9.57 -6.76 -10.54
N ILE A 106 9.10 -6.30 -9.38
CA ILE A 106 9.72 -5.17 -8.69
C ILE A 106 11.11 -5.56 -8.16
N GLU A 107 12.03 -4.61 -8.09
CA GLU A 107 13.39 -4.88 -7.62
C GLU A 107 13.41 -5.34 -6.16
N SER A 108 14.30 -6.28 -5.82
CA SER A 108 14.38 -6.81 -4.45
C SER A 108 14.65 -5.72 -3.40
N LYS A 109 15.40 -4.68 -3.74
CA LYS A 109 15.64 -3.55 -2.84
C LYS A 109 14.34 -2.84 -2.44
N GLN A 110 13.46 -2.60 -3.42
CA GLN A 110 12.15 -1.98 -3.18
C GLN A 110 11.24 -2.87 -2.32
N LEU A 111 11.36 -4.19 -2.43
CA LEU A 111 10.68 -5.12 -1.52
C LEU A 111 11.20 -5.02 -0.09
N TYR A 112 12.52 -4.90 0.09
CA TYR A 112 13.13 -4.71 1.41
C TYR A 112 12.70 -3.39 2.06
N ASP A 113 12.63 -2.31 1.27
CA ASP A 113 12.14 -1.02 1.74
C ASP A 113 10.67 -1.14 2.23
N ALA A 114 9.80 -1.84 1.48
CA ALA A 114 8.43 -2.12 1.92
C ALA A 114 8.36 -2.93 3.22
N VAL A 115 9.17 -3.99 3.33
CA VAL A 115 9.25 -4.83 4.54
C VAL A 115 9.74 -4.01 5.74
N ASN A 116 10.72 -3.12 5.55
CA ASN A 116 11.21 -2.25 6.60
C ASN A 116 10.09 -1.35 7.16
N VAL A 117 9.25 -0.77 6.30
CA VAL A 117 8.10 0.03 6.75
C VAL A 117 7.11 -0.83 7.53
N VAL A 118 6.71 -2.00 7.00
CA VAL A 118 5.78 -2.90 7.69
C VAL A 118 6.31 -3.28 9.06
N LEU A 119 7.57 -3.71 9.17
CA LEU A 119 8.16 -4.08 10.46
C LEU A 119 8.25 -2.91 11.45
N SER A 120 8.48 -1.68 10.96
CA SER A 120 8.55 -0.48 11.79
C SER A 120 7.20 -0.05 12.39
N LEU A 121 6.08 -0.59 11.88
CA LEU A 121 4.71 -0.26 12.30
C LEU A 121 4.15 -1.23 13.35
N GLN A 122 4.95 -2.20 13.82
CA GLN A 122 4.53 -3.10 14.88
C GLN A 122 4.54 -2.40 16.25
N ASN A 123 3.42 -2.43 16.94
CA ASN A 123 3.29 -1.94 18.31
C ASN A 123 3.86 -2.93 19.33
N GLY A 124 4.07 -2.47 20.57
CA GLY A 124 4.58 -3.30 21.66
C GLY A 124 3.66 -4.47 22.07
N ASP A 125 2.38 -4.41 21.70
CA ASP A 125 1.41 -5.51 21.89
C ASP A 125 1.41 -6.52 20.72
N GLY A 126 2.26 -6.29 19.70
CA GLY A 126 2.35 -7.10 18.49
C GLY A 126 1.36 -6.72 17.40
N GLY A 127 0.41 -5.82 17.66
CA GLY A 127 -0.57 -5.33 16.70
C GLY A 127 -0.03 -4.24 15.77
N PHE A 128 -0.80 -3.91 14.74
CA PHE A 128 -0.48 -2.86 13.78
C PHE A 128 -1.63 -1.85 13.75
N ALA A 129 -1.30 -0.56 13.89
CA ALA A 129 -2.23 0.53 13.68
C ALA A 129 -2.19 0.97 12.19
N THR A 130 -2.94 2.00 11.80
CA THR A 130 -3.15 2.36 10.39
C THR A 130 -1.93 3.09 9.79
N TYR A 131 -1.86 4.41 9.93
CA TYR A 131 -0.81 5.23 9.33
C TYR A 131 0.50 5.18 10.12
N GLU A 132 0.42 4.98 11.44
CA GLU A 132 1.52 5.11 12.38
C GLU A 132 1.36 4.12 13.53
N LEU A 133 2.32 4.11 14.45
CA LEU A 133 2.19 3.39 15.72
C LEU A 133 1.06 3.97 16.59
N THR A 134 0.56 3.16 17.52
CA THR A 134 -0.28 3.63 18.63
C THR A 134 0.59 4.46 19.57
N ARG A 135 0.63 5.77 19.34
CA ARG A 135 1.52 6.73 20.03
C ARG A 135 0.99 7.23 21.37
N SER A 136 -0.17 6.77 21.80
CA SER A 136 -0.79 7.20 23.06
C SER A 136 -1.72 6.13 23.63
N TYR A 137 -2.39 6.48 24.73
CA TYR A 137 -3.19 5.58 25.54
C TYR A 137 -4.67 5.67 25.22
N ALA A 138 -5.39 4.56 25.44
CA ALA A 138 -6.83 4.44 25.18
C ALA A 138 -7.69 5.47 25.95
N TRP A 139 -7.22 6.00 27.08
CA TRP A 139 -7.99 7.00 27.84
C TRP A 139 -8.14 8.33 27.10
N LEU A 140 -7.31 8.62 26.09
CA LEU A 140 -7.52 9.81 25.24
C LEU A 140 -8.89 9.79 24.54
N GLU A 141 -9.49 8.61 24.34
CA GLU A 141 -10.85 8.53 23.79
C GLU A 141 -11.90 9.19 24.70
N PHE A 142 -11.65 9.33 26.01
CA PHE A 142 -12.58 10.03 26.92
C PHE A 142 -12.68 11.54 26.66
N ILE A 143 -11.71 12.12 25.96
CA ILE A 143 -11.73 13.55 25.58
C ILE A 143 -12.12 13.76 24.11
N ASN A 144 -12.63 12.73 23.45
CA ASN A 144 -13.22 12.85 22.11
C ASN A 144 -14.51 13.71 22.21
N PRO A 145 -14.56 14.90 21.57
CA PRO A 145 -15.65 15.87 21.74
C PRO A 145 -16.96 15.49 21.04
#